data_AF-A0A0P4R5S7-F1
#
_entry.id   AF-A0A0P4R5S7-F1
#
_cell.length_a   1.000
_cell.length_b   1.000
_cell.length_c   1.000
_cell.angle_alpha   90.00
_cell.angle_beta   90.00
_cell.angle_gamma   90.00
#
_symmetry.space_group_name_H-M   'P 1'
#
loop_
_entity.id
_entity.type
_entity.pdbx_description
1 polymer ?
#
loop_
_entity_poly.entity_id
_entity_poly.type
_entity_poly.pdbx_seq_one_letter_code
_entity_poly.pdbx_strand_id
1 'polypeptide(L)'
;MNEPTAPRRPPGHHQAAVTVHHPAPITPAPIAPLVPVQPDNVPTVASVVLPDGRVVTGYAIEAAKPEPVAAKPAVSRAAVNIALGGIGFGAVCGGLFLLTTFIAALAALIHQLIVLAAVIFGGWIAVQIFSATGHRAGGTTVHIRKAVIKRNHFHH
;
A
#
# COMPACT_ATOMS: atom_id res chain seq x y z
N MET A 1 129.49 -25.78 48.11
CA MET A 1 129.63 -24.32 48.15
C MET A 1 128.50 -23.74 47.30
N ASN A 2 127.45 -23.29 47.99
CA ASN A 2 126.35 -22.34 47.70
C ASN A 2 126.39 -21.64 46.32
N GLU A 3 125.32 -21.50 45.53
CA GLU A 3 124.10 -20.70 45.80
C GLU A 3 122.98 -20.97 44.70
N PRO A 4 121.78 -20.32 44.70
CA PRO A 4 120.49 -21.00 44.61
C PRO A 4 119.64 -20.65 43.35
N THR A 5 118.60 -21.45 43.05
CA THR A 5 117.55 -21.04 42.09
C THR A 5 116.15 -21.34 42.63
N ALA A 6 115.36 -20.29 42.80
CA ALA A 6 113.97 -20.29 43.23
C ALA A 6 112.99 -20.46 42.02
N PRO A 7 111.66 -20.43 42.22
CA PRO A 7 110.76 -21.57 42.07
C PRO A 7 109.95 -21.56 40.76
N ARG A 8 109.59 -22.74 40.23
CA ARG A 8 108.69 -22.84 39.05
C ARG A 8 107.27 -23.23 39.49
N ARG A 9 106.43 -22.22 39.66
CA ARG A 9 104.97 -22.36 39.82
C ARG A 9 104.35 -22.77 38.48
N PRO A 10 103.42 -23.75 38.41
CA PRO A 10 102.74 -24.07 37.17
C PRO A 10 101.76 -22.93 36.79
N PRO A 11 101.61 -22.61 35.49
CA PRO A 11 100.67 -21.60 35.04
C PRO A 11 99.24 -22.04 35.34
N GLY A 12 98.58 -21.27 36.20
CA GLY A 12 97.14 -21.35 36.41
C GLY A 12 96.43 -21.21 35.08
N HIS A 13 95.50 -22.12 34.80
CA HIS A 13 94.68 -22.10 33.60
C HIS A 13 93.90 -20.80 33.57
N HIS A 14 94.26 -19.90 32.63
CA HIS A 14 93.39 -18.80 32.23
C HIS A 14 92.18 -19.44 31.56
N GLN A 15 91.12 -19.66 32.34
CA GLN A 15 89.80 -19.90 31.77
C GLN A 15 89.41 -18.62 31.03
N ALA A 16 89.59 -18.61 29.72
CA ALA A 16 89.03 -17.58 28.87
C ALA A 16 87.52 -17.54 29.15
N ALA A 17 87.04 -16.40 29.63
CA ALA A 17 85.62 -16.20 29.91
C ALA A 17 84.84 -16.57 28.65
N VAL A 18 83.97 -17.58 28.78
CA VAL A 18 83.04 -17.97 27.72
C VAL A 18 82.22 -16.73 27.39
N THR A 19 82.37 -16.21 26.17
CA THR A 19 81.58 -15.08 25.71
C THR A 19 80.15 -15.58 25.54
N VAL A 20 79.32 -15.33 26.55
CA VAL A 20 77.90 -15.66 26.52
C VAL A 20 77.26 -14.72 25.50
N HIS A 21 76.83 -15.27 24.37
CA HIS A 21 76.12 -14.51 23.35
C HIS A 21 74.71 -14.21 23.87
N HIS A 22 74.45 -12.98 24.28
CA HIS A 22 73.09 -12.56 24.58
C HIS A 22 72.32 -12.34 23.27
N PRO A 23 71.09 -12.89 23.14
CA PRO A 23 70.21 -12.52 22.04
C PRO A 23 69.94 -11.03 22.10
N ALA A 24 70.27 -10.30 21.03
CA ALA A 24 69.82 -8.92 20.89
C ALA A 24 68.29 -8.91 20.81
N PRO A 25 67.58 -8.14 21.64
CA PRO A 25 66.13 -8.03 21.55
C PRO A 25 65.74 -7.53 20.15
N ILE A 26 64.98 -8.35 19.42
CA ILE A 26 64.40 -7.93 18.14
C ILE A 26 63.41 -6.81 18.48
N THR A 27 63.73 -5.59 18.11
CA THR A 27 62.81 -4.46 18.28
C THR A 27 61.59 -4.71 17.39
N PRO A 28 60.37 -4.77 17.95
CA PRO A 28 59.18 -4.94 17.13
C PRO A 28 59.12 -3.81 16.09
N ALA A 29 58.94 -4.17 14.82
CA ALA A 29 58.76 -3.19 13.77
C ALA A 29 57.57 -2.27 14.14
N PRO A 30 57.65 -0.96 13.83
CA PRO A 30 56.56 -0.04 14.11
C PRO A 30 55.28 -0.56 13.45
N ILE A 31 54.26 -0.80 14.28
CA ILE A 31 52.93 -1.19 13.84
C ILE A 31 52.44 -0.03 12.97
N ALA A 32 52.27 -0.28 11.67
CA ALA A 32 51.72 0.72 10.76
C ALA A 32 50.36 1.21 11.31
N PRO A 33 50.05 2.51 11.20
CA PRO A 33 48.80 3.06 11.69
C PRO A 33 47.61 2.24 11.16
N LEU A 34 46.74 1.79 12.06
CA LEU A 34 45.44 1.23 11.68
C LEU A 34 44.59 2.38 11.11
N VAL A 35 44.72 2.60 9.80
CA VAL A 35 43.85 3.53 9.07
C VAL A 35 42.48 2.85 8.95
N PRO A 36 41.38 3.50 9.35
CA PRO A 36 40.04 3.00 9.07
C PRO A 36 39.89 2.76 7.57
N VAL A 37 39.60 1.52 7.17
CA VAL A 37 39.27 1.19 5.78
C VAL A 37 38.03 1.99 5.41
N GLN A 38 38.22 3.05 4.61
CA GLN A 38 37.10 3.73 3.98
C GLN A 38 36.48 2.75 2.96
N PRO A 39 35.17 2.50 3.01
CA PRO A 39 34.51 1.51 2.15
C PRO A 39 34.63 1.81 0.64
N ASP A 40 35.00 3.04 0.27
CA ASP A 40 35.19 3.46 -1.13
C ASP A 40 36.66 3.48 -1.58
N ASN A 41 37.62 3.12 -0.73
CA ASN A 41 39.04 3.15 -1.09
C ASN A 41 39.75 1.87 -0.65
N VAL A 42 39.24 0.73 -1.12
CA VAL A 42 39.96 -0.54 -1.03
C VAL A 42 41.10 -0.48 -2.05
N PRO A 43 42.37 -0.48 -1.61
CA PRO A 43 43.50 -0.45 -2.55
C PRO A 43 43.44 -1.69 -3.44
N THR A 44 43.39 -1.47 -4.75
CA THR A 44 43.32 -2.53 -5.77
C THR A 44 44.46 -3.53 -5.65
N VAL A 45 45.60 -3.10 -5.09
CA VAL A 45 46.78 -3.93 -4.82
C VAL A 45 47.33 -3.59 -3.45
N ALA A 46 47.55 -4.60 -2.60
CA ALA A 46 48.22 -4.46 -1.31
C ALA A 46 49.33 -5.50 -1.16
N SER A 47 50.54 -5.08 -0.77
CA SER A 47 51.68 -5.97 -0.55
C SER A 47 52.11 -5.95 0.91
N VAL A 48 52.27 -7.13 1.52
CA VAL A 48 52.76 -7.27 2.90
C VAL A 48 54.00 -8.16 2.92
N VAL A 49 55.04 -7.72 3.63
CA VAL A 49 56.28 -8.48 3.83
C VAL A 49 56.13 -9.30 5.11
N LEU A 50 56.25 -10.62 4.99
CA LEU A 50 56.19 -11.55 6.12
C LEU A 50 57.54 -11.60 6.86
N PRO A 51 57.55 -12.05 8.14
CA PRO A 51 58.76 -12.13 8.96
C PRO A 51 59.86 -13.03 8.41
N ASP A 52 59.52 -13.91 7.47
CA ASP A 52 60.40 -14.83 6.77
C ASP A 52 61.01 -14.22 5.49
N GLY A 53 60.76 -12.93 5.22
CA GLY A 53 61.25 -12.20 4.06
C GLY A 53 60.42 -12.39 2.79
N ARG A 54 59.32 -13.16 2.85
CA ARG A 54 58.44 -13.36 1.68
C ARG A 54 57.49 -12.18 1.51
N VAL A 55 57.31 -11.71 0.27
CA VAL A 55 56.35 -10.64 -0.07
C VAL A 55 55.08 -11.26 -0.63
N VAL A 56 53.95 -11.06 0.05
CA VAL A 56 52.63 -11.50 -0.44
C VAL A 56 51.91 -10.28 -1.02
N THR A 57 51.59 -10.35 -2.31
CA THR A 57 50.81 -9.32 -3.01
C THR A 57 49.38 -9.82 -3.18
N GLY A 58 48.44 -9.13 -2.55
CA GLY A 58 47.01 -9.33 -2.74
C GLY A 58 46.47 -8.38 -3.79
N TYR A 59 45.62 -8.89 -4.69
CA TYR A 59 44.84 -8.10 -5.63
C TYR A 59 43.39 -8.10 -5.14
N ALA A 60 42.78 -6.92 -5.01
CA ALA A 60 41.36 -6.83 -4.70
C ALA A 60 40.57 -7.06 -5.99
N ILE A 61 39.77 -8.12 -6.02
CA ILE A 61 38.73 -8.28 -7.04
C ILE A 61 37.55 -7.45 -6.56
N GLU A 62 37.22 -6.40 -7.30
CA GLU A 62 36.01 -5.60 -7.05
C GLU A 62 34.80 -6.53 -7.11
N ALA A 63 34.03 -6.61 -6.03
CA ALA A 63 32.78 -7.37 -6.04
C ALA A 63 31.90 -6.75 -7.12
N ALA A 64 31.52 -7.54 -8.13
CA ALA A 64 30.67 -7.10 -9.22
C ALA A 64 29.43 -6.43 -8.64
N LYS A 65 29.42 -5.09 -8.64
CA LYS A 65 28.23 -4.30 -8.38
C LYS A 65 27.21 -4.77 -9.41
N PRO A 66 26.06 -5.34 -9.02
CA PRO A 66 24.99 -5.52 -9.97
C PRO A 66 24.65 -4.11 -10.47
N GLU A 67 24.91 -3.90 -11.77
CA GLU A 67 24.57 -2.69 -12.48
C GLU A 67 23.12 -2.34 -12.09
N PRO A 68 22.85 -1.15 -11.53
CA PRO A 68 21.49 -0.77 -11.21
C PRO A 68 20.77 -0.66 -12.56
N VAL A 69 20.04 -1.73 -12.91
CA VAL A 69 19.04 -1.71 -13.96
C VAL A 69 18.24 -0.45 -13.68
N ALA A 70 18.37 0.56 -14.54
CA ALA A 70 17.77 1.86 -14.37
C ALA A 70 16.35 1.66 -13.85
N ALA A 71 16.14 1.96 -12.57
CA ALA A 71 14.89 1.68 -11.92
C ALA A 71 13.85 2.49 -12.67
N LYS A 72 13.06 1.81 -13.51
CA LYS A 72 11.86 2.39 -14.09
C LYS A 72 11.13 3.06 -12.92
N PRO A 73 10.81 4.36 -12.99
CA PRO A 73 10.31 5.08 -11.83
C PRO A 73 9.20 4.24 -11.24
N ALA A 74 9.38 3.77 -10.01
CA ALA A 74 8.35 3.02 -9.33
C ALA A 74 7.18 3.99 -9.21
N VAL A 75 6.22 3.89 -10.14
CA VAL A 75 4.99 4.66 -10.10
C VAL A 75 4.46 4.43 -8.70
N SER A 76 4.46 5.48 -7.89
CA SER A 76 4.33 5.37 -6.44
C SER A 76 3.15 4.44 -6.13
N ARG A 77 3.39 3.32 -5.45
CA ARG A 77 2.31 2.39 -5.08
C ARG A 77 1.22 3.11 -4.29
N ALA A 78 1.58 4.17 -3.56
CA ALA A 78 0.63 5.07 -2.94
C ALA A 78 -0.24 5.81 -3.98
N ALA A 79 0.34 6.34 -5.05
CA ALA A 79 -0.42 6.96 -6.15
C ALA A 79 -1.36 5.96 -6.84
N VAL A 80 -0.91 4.72 -7.06
CA VAL A 80 -1.75 3.65 -7.64
C VAL A 80 -2.89 3.28 -6.69
N ASN A 81 -2.62 3.11 -5.39
CA ASN A 81 -3.63 2.78 -4.38
C ASN A 81 -4.63 3.92 -4.18
N ILE A 82 -4.19 5.18 -4.25
CA ILE A 82 -5.06 6.36 -4.18
C ILE A 82 -5.94 6.43 -5.43
N ALA A 83 -5.39 6.21 -6.63
CA ALA A 83 -6.17 6.17 -7.86
C ALA A 83 -7.20 5.03 -7.84
N LEU A 84 -6.80 3.83 -7.42
CA LEU A 84 -7.69 2.67 -7.30
C LEU A 84 -8.76 2.90 -6.22
N GLY A 85 -8.39 3.52 -5.10
CA GLY A 85 -9.31 3.91 -4.03
C GLY A 85 -10.34 4.95 -4.46
N GLY A 86 -9.93 5.97 -5.22
CA GLY A 86 -10.83 6.98 -5.77
C GLY A 86 -11.81 6.41 -6.79
N ILE A 87 -11.35 5.55 -7.70
CA ILE A 87 -12.22 4.86 -8.68
C ILE A 87 -13.20 3.92 -7.97
N GLY A 88 -12.73 3.16 -6.97
CA GLY A 88 -13.58 2.28 -6.18
C GLY A 88 -14.67 3.06 -5.43
N PHE A 89 -14.31 4.17 -4.79
CA PHE A 89 -15.29 5.02 -4.10
C PHE A 89 -16.29 5.67 -5.06
N GLY A 90 -15.83 6.17 -6.22
CA GLY A 90 -16.70 6.72 -7.25
C GLY A 90 -17.68 5.69 -7.82
N ALA A 91 -17.21 4.47 -8.06
CA ALA A 91 -18.05 3.37 -8.53
C ALA A 91 -19.12 2.96 -7.50
N VAL A 92 -18.75 2.86 -6.22
CA VAL A 92 -19.70 2.52 -5.14
C VAL A 92 -20.71 3.64 -4.91
N CYS A 93 -20.24 4.90 -4.84
CA CYS A 93 -21.10 6.06 -4.62
C CYS A 93 -22.05 6.30 -5.81
N GLY A 94 -21.52 6.25 -7.03
CA GLY A 94 -22.32 6.34 -8.26
C GLY A 94 -23.30 5.18 -8.41
N GLY A 95 -22.86 3.96 -8.08
CA GLY A 95 -23.71 2.77 -8.09
C GLY A 95 -24.85 2.86 -7.09
N LEU A 96 -24.58 3.33 -5.87
CA LEU A 96 -25.61 3.53 -4.85
C LEU A 96 -26.62 4.61 -5.30
N PHE A 97 -26.15 5.72 -5.85
CA PHE A 97 -27.01 6.75 -6.41
C PHE A 97 -27.90 6.20 -7.53
N LEU A 98 -27.31 5.52 -8.52
CA LEU A 98 -28.07 4.91 -9.61
C LEU A 98 -29.10 3.91 -9.10
N LEU A 99 -28.74 3.05 -8.13
CA LEU A 99 -29.66 2.11 -7.51
C LEU A 99 -30.82 2.81 -6.82
N THR A 100 -30.55 3.85 -6.01
CA THR A 100 -31.60 4.66 -5.37
C THR A 100 -32.51 5.30 -6.40
N THR A 101 -31.96 5.92 -7.45
CA THR A 101 -32.77 6.54 -8.51
C THR A 101 -33.60 5.54 -9.27
N PHE A 102 -33.08 4.33 -9.53
CA PHE A 102 -33.80 3.27 -10.22
C PHE A 102 -34.99 2.77 -9.39
N ILE A 103 -34.77 2.50 -8.10
CA ILE A 103 -35.84 2.10 -7.18
C ILE A 103 -36.89 3.20 -7.07
N ALA A 104 -36.47 4.46 -6.95
CA ALA A 104 -37.39 5.60 -6.91
C ALA A 104 -38.21 5.72 -8.20
N ALA A 105 -37.59 5.55 -9.37
CA ALA A 105 -38.29 5.57 -10.65
C ALA A 105 -39.30 4.42 -10.77
N LEU A 106 -38.93 3.21 -10.32
CA LEU A 106 -39.83 2.06 -10.29
C LEU A 106 -41.03 2.31 -9.37
N ALA A 107 -40.80 2.84 -8.17
CA ALA A 107 -41.87 3.21 -7.24
C ALA A 107 -42.78 4.30 -7.83
N ALA A 108 -42.20 5.31 -8.47
CA ALA A 108 -42.95 6.38 -9.14
C ALA A 108 -43.80 5.84 -10.29
N LEU A 109 -43.27 4.94 -11.12
CA LEU A 109 -44.02 4.28 -12.19
C LEU A 109 -45.22 3.50 -11.63
N ILE A 110 -45.00 2.68 -10.61
CA ILE A 110 -46.07 1.91 -9.95
C ILE A 110 -47.11 2.87 -9.37
N HIS A 111 -46.68 3.94 -8.70
CA HIS A 111 -47.58 4.94 -8.14
C HIS A 111 -48.41 5.64 -9.21
N GLN A 112 -47.80 6.00 -10.34
CA GLN A 112 -48.52 6.58 -11.49
C GLN A 112 -49.56 5.61 -12.05
N LEU A 113 -49.26 4.32 -12.15
CA LEU A 113 -50.22 3.31 -12.58
C LEU A 113 -51.40 3.18 -11.60
N ILE A 114 -51.13 3.21 -10.29
CA ILE A 114 -52.17 3.19 -9.25
C ILE A 114 -53.06 4.43 -9.36
N VAL A 115 -52.47 5.62 -9.47
CA VAL A 115 -53.21 6.88 -9.61
C VAL A 115 -54.04 6.88 -10.89
N LEU A 116 -53.48 6.43 -12.01
CA LEU A 116 -54.21 6.30 -13.28
C LEU A 116 -55.43 5.38 -13.11
N ALA A 117 -55.24 4.20 -12.51
CA ALA A 117 -56.33 3.26 -12.26
C ALA A 117 -57.40 3.87 -11.33
N ALA A 118 -56.98 4.57 -10.27
CA ALA A 118 -57.88 5.23 -9.33
C ALA A 118 -58.71 6.33 -10.01
N VAL A 119 -58.12 7.13 -10.91
CA VAL A 119 -58.83 8.18 -11.64
C VAL A 119 -59.83 7.58 -12.63
N ILE A 120 -59.45 6.55 -13.38
CA ILE A 120 -60.35 5.88 -14.33
C ILE A 120 -61.53 5.27 -13.57
N PHE A 121 -61.27 4.55 -12.48
CA PHE A 121 -62.31 3.88 -11.70
C PHE A 121 -63.18 4.89 -10.94
N GLY A 122 -62.57 5.86 -10.27
CA GLY A 122 -63.27 6.93 -9.56
C GLY A 122 -64.12 7.79 -10.49
N GLY A 123 -63.61 8.11 -11.68
CA GLY A 123 -64.34 8.81 -12.74
C GLY A 123 -65.54 8.01 -13.23
N TRP A 124 -65.37 6.71 -13.47
CA TRP A 124 -66.49 5.83 -13.87
C TRP A 124 -67.58 5.76 -12.79
N ILE A 125 -67.21 5.57 -11.52
CA ILE A 125 -68.16 5.59 -10.39
C ILE A 125 -68.85 6.95 -10.27
N ALA A 126 -68.10 8.06 -10.42
CA ALA A 126 -68.65 9.40 -10.36
C ALA A 126 -69.72 9.59 -11.45
N VAL A 127 -69.44 9.19 -12.69
CA VAL A 127 -70.42 9.23 -13.79
C VAL A 127 -71.67 8.43 -13.44
N GLN A 128 -71.54 7.24 -12.85
CA GLN A 128 -72.69 6.44 -12.46
C GLN A 128 -73.55 7.13 -11.39
N ILE A 129 -72.93 7.68 -10.35
CA ILE A 129 -73.64 8.36 -9.26
C ILE A 129 -74.31 9.66 -9.75
N PHE A 130 -73.58 10.48 -10.49
CA PHE A 130 -74.11 11.75 -11.02
C PHE A 130 -75.20 11.51 -12.08
N SER A 131 -75.03 10.52 -12.97
CA SER A 131 -76.04 10.19 -13.99
C SER A 131 -77.30 9.56 -13.39
N ALA A 132 -77.16 8.67 -12.40
CA ALA A 132 -78.29 8.08 -11.69
C ALA A 132 -79.08 9.12 -10.88
N THR A 133 -78.43 10.18 -10.41
CA THR A 133 -79.08 11.26 -9.66
C THR A 133 -79.85 12.21 -10.60
N GLY A 134 -79.32 12.48 -11.80
CA GLY A 134 -80.01 13.30 -12.82
C GLY A 134 -81.33 12.70 -13.33
N HIS A 135 -81.43 11.37 -13.44
CA HIS A 135 -82.65 10.71 -13.95
C HIS A 135 -83.80 10.64 -12.93
N ARG A 136 -83.53 10.79 -11.62
CA ARG A 136 -84.58 10.75 -10.59
C ARG A 136 -85.41 12.03 -10.50
N ALA A 137 -84.91 13.16 -10.99
CA ALA A 137 -85.63 14.44 -10.97
C ALA A 137 -86.72 14.55 -12.05
N GLY A 138 -86.69 13.70 -13.09
CA GLY A 138 -87.63 13.75 -14.21
C GLY A 138 -88.85 12.84 -14.10
N GLY A 139 -88.81 11.78 -13.30
CA GLY A 139 -89.84 10.72 -13.29
C GLY A 139 -91.16 11.12 -12.63
N THR A 140 -91.11 11.80 -11.48
CA THR A 140 -92.33 12.05 -10.70
C THR A 140 -93.22 13.14 -11.34
N THR A 141 -92.61 14.14 -11.97
CA THR A 141 -93.34 15.29 -12.54
C THR A 141 -94.17 14.93 -13.77
N VAL A 142 -93.68 14.04 -14.64
CA VAL A 142 -94.47 13.57 -15.81
C VAL A 142 -95.65 12.68 -15.40
N HIS A 143 -95.48 11.83 -14.39
CA HIS A 143 -96.58 11.02 -13.86
C HIS A 143 -97.64 11.88 -13.15
N ILE A 144 -97.23 12.89 -12.38
CA ILE A 144 -98.15 13.85 -11.74
C ILE A 144 -98.89 14.66 -12.81
N ARG A 145 -98.20 15.19 -13.83
CA ARG A 145 -98.85 15.96 -14.91
C ARG A 145 -99.82 15.08 -15.72
N LYS A 146 -99.48 13.82 -16.02
CA LYS A 146 -100.41 12.85 -16.62
C LYS A 146 -101.63 12.58 -15.73
N ALA A 147 -101.42 12.41 -14.42
CA ALA A 147 -102.50 12.12 -13.49
C ALA A 147 -103.48 13.30 -13.35
N VAL A 148 -102.97 14.54 -13.38
CA VAL A 148 -103.79 15.77 -13.35
C VAL A 148 -104.57 15.94 -14.66
N ILE A 149 -103.93 15.79 -15.83
CA ILE A 149 -104.62 15.88 -17.12
C ILE A 149 -105.70 14.79 -17.24
N LYS A 150 -105.41 13.58 -16.76
CA LYS A 150 -106.37 12.46 -16.75
C LYS A 150 -107.57 12.70 -15.81
N ARG A 151 -107.38 13.40 -14.68
CA ARG A 151 -108.46 13.73 -13.74
C ARG A 151 -109.27 14.97 -14.12
N ASN A 152 -108.74 15.84 -14.97
CA ASN A 152 -109.39 17.09 -15.37
C ASN A 152 -110.11 17.02 -16.73
N HIS A 153 -110.33 15.81 -17.27
CA HIS A 153 -111.13 15.61 -18.47
C HIS A 153 -112.63 15.71 -18.11
N PHE A 154 -113.09 16.91 -17.77
CA PHE A 154 -114.51 17.22 -17.73
C PHE A 154 -114.99 17.33 -19.18
N HIS A 155 -115.77 16.33 -19.61
CA HIS A 155 -116.53 16.41 -20.84
C HIS A 155 -117.55 17.53 -20.70
N HIS A 156 -117.52 18.49 -21.63
CA HIS A 156 -118.61 19.40 -21.92
C HIS A 156 -118.89 19.35 -23.42
#